data_AF-A0A1V9YRN0-F1
#
_entry.id   AF-A0A1V9YRN0-F1
#
_cell.length_a   1.000
_cell.length_b   1.000
_cell.length_c   1.000
_cell.angle_alpha   90.00
_cell.angle_beta   90.00
_cell.angle_gamma   90.00
#
_symmetry.space_group_name_H-M   'P 1'
#
loop_
_entity.id
_entity.type
_entity.pdbx_description
1 polymer ?
#
loop_
_entity_poly.entity_id
_entity_poly.type
_entity_poly.pdbx_seq_one_letter_code
_entity_poly.pdbx_strand_id
1 'polypeptide(L)'
;MARGINSQGNRYNTPAPSQPNTDSYHYSNKDGSYYYKNSDGSSYYNNGQCRDNYTPPPPPINYTRENNATKATIDKSYIFAQGGFKNVYKGRYTKGKRAGQACVSKEFKTGSVFEESYFKHELKVVAKALELINSFNDTGIINKKIWLNNPTIWTYEVSEEKSLVEPMIANFGKFNSNTGWTPRHVSPWIDVMQALSHYSYHMTHGNMLLCDLQGGIYRDGFIVTDP
;
A
#
# COMPACT_ATOMS: atom_id res chain seq x y z
N MET A 1 22.78 -11.25 20.99
CA MET A 1 23.39 -11.17 19.65
C MET A 1 23.87 -12.56 19.26
N ALA A 2 23.39 -13.11 18.15
CA ALA A 2 23.83 -14.43 17.70
C ALA A 2 25.13 -14.28 16.90
N ARG A 3 26.23 -14.75 17.47
CA ARG A 3 27.54 -14.83 16.81
C ARG A 3 28.11 -16.23 17.00
N GLY A 4 28.82 -16.74 16.01
CA GLY A 4 29.42 -18.05 16.12
C GLY A 4 30.47 -18.32 15.05
N ILE A 5 31.12 -19.46 15.21
CA ILE A 5 32.13 -19.98 14.29
C ILE A 5 31.68 -21.38 13.90
N ASN A 6 31.55 -21.65 12.60
CA ASN A 6 31.20 -23.00 12.15
C ASN A 6 32.43 -23.92 12.11
N SER A 7 32.23 -25.21 11.82
CA SER A 7 33.28 -26.23 11.77
C SER A 7 34.40 -25.95 10.76
N GLN A 8 34.17 -25.05 9.79
CA GLN A 8 35.18 -24.62 8.82
C GLN A 8 36.01 -23.41 9.32
N GLY A 9 35.59 -22.80 10.44
CA GLY A 9 36.22 -21.66 11.07
C GLY A 9 35.77 -20.31 10.52
N ASN A 10 34.63 -20.28 9.81
CA ASN A 10 34.01 -19.06 9.29
C ASN A 10 33.13 -18.42 10.37
N ARG A 11 33.14 -17.08 10.42
CA ARG A 11 32.43 -16.30 11.45
C ARG A 11 31.10 -15.82 10.89
N TYR A 12 30.05 -15.90 11.72
CA TYR A 12 28.77 -15.25 11.41
C TYR A 12 28.35 -14.33 12.56
N ASN A 13 27.63 -13.26 12.22
CA ASN A 13 26.97 -12.40 13.19
C ASN A 13 25.67 -11.85 12.61
N THR A 14 24.63 -11.76 13.43
CA THR A 14 23.44 -10.95 13.15
C THR A 14 23.69 -9.52 13.67
N PRO A 15 23.32 -8.43 12.96
CA PRO A 15 23.50 -7.07 13.47
C PRO A 15 22.84 -6.83 14.84
N ALA A 16 23.33 -5.78 15.50
CA ALA A 16 23.11 -5.44 16.91
C ALA A 16 21.65 -5.07 17.27
N PRO A 17 21.29 -5.03 18.58
CA PRO A 17 19.92 -4.95 19.14
C PRO A 17 19.11 -3.69 18.82
N SER A 18 19.64 -2.71 18.07
CA SER A 18 18.94 -1.46 17.76
C SER A 18 17.75 -1.66 16.81
N GLN A 19 17.62 -2.85 16.21
CA GLN A 19 16.45 -3.25 15.41
C GLN A 19 16.02 -4.68 15.76
N PRO A 20 15.06 -4.86 16.69
CA PRO A 20 14.42 -6.15 16.91
C PRO A 20 13.76 -6.65 15.62
N ASN A 21 13.78 -7.97 15.36
CA ASN A 21 13.19 -8.62 14.18
C ASN A 21 13.81 -8.27 12.82
N THR A 22 15.13 -8.27 12.72
CA THR A 22 15.82 -8.20 11.42
C THR A 22 16.31 -9.57 10.98
N ASP A 23 16.06 -9.92 9.72
CA ASP A 23 16.62 -11.12 9.05
C ASP A 23 18.03 -10.86 8.48
N SER A 24 18.65 -9.75 8.89
CA SER A 24 19.97 -9.35 8.44
C SER A 24 21.06 -10.26 9.03
N TYR A 25 22.05 -10.63 8.22
CA TYR A 25 23.22 -11.35 8.70
C TYR A 25 24.48 -11.02 7.90
N HIS A 26 25.61 -11.16 8.58
CA HIS A 26 26.95 -11.06 8.01
C HIS A 26 27.71 -12.37 8.22
N TYR A 27 28.41 -12.80 7.18
CA TYR A 27 29.22 -14.00 7.15
C TYR A 27 30.61 -13.67 6.62
N SER A 28 31.67 -14.10 7.31
CA SER A 28 33.07 -13.84 6.94
C SER A 28 33.87 -15.13 6.98
N ASN A 29 34.55 -15.42 5.88
CA ASN A 29 35.28 -16.65 5.63
C ASN A 29 36.79 -16.49 5.83
N LYS A 30 37.47 -17.61 6.08
CA LYS A 30 38.94 -17.64 6.23
C LYS A 30 39.71 -17.28 4.96
N ASP A 31 39.12 -17.51 3.80
CA ASP A 31 39.70 -17.16 2.50
C ASP A 31 39.63 -15.66 2.19
N GLY A 32 39.15 -14.84 3.14
CA GLY A 32 38.98 -13.39 2.99
C GLY A 32 37.67 -12.98 2.34
N SER A 33 36.84 -13.93 1.88
CA SER A 33 35.52 -13.63 1.35
C SER A 33 34.53 -13.29 2.46
N TYR A 34 33.54 -12.46 2.16
CA TYR A 34 32.46 -12.12 3.09
C TYR A 34 31.16 -11.83 2.36
N TYR A 35 30.06 -11.95 3.10
CA TYR A 35 28.71 -11.77 2.60
C TYR A 35 27.84 -11.02 3.61
N TYR A 36 27.05 -10.07 3.11
CA TYR A 36 26.01 -9.37 3.84
C TYR A 36 24.65 -9.68 3.21
N LYS A 37 23.65 -9.95 4.04
CA LYS A 37 22.24 -9.85 3.69
C LYS A 37 21.58 -8.83 4.61
N ASN A 38 20.91 -7.86 4.02
CA ASN A 38 20.19 -6.81 4.73
C ASN A 38 18.70 -7.14 4.78
N SER A 39 18.00 -6.53 5.74
CA SER A 39 16.56 -6.71 5.93
C SER A 39 15.73 -6.20 4.75
N ASP A 40 16.25 -5.25 3.98
CA ASP A 40 15.62 -4.72 2.77
C ASP A 40 15.70 -5.69 1.57
N GLY A 41 16.34 -6.86 1.74
CA GLY A 41 16.51 -7.86 0.70
C GLY A 41 17.74 -7.63 -0.19
N SER A 42 18.48 -6.54 0.00
CA SER A 42 19.77 -6.33 -0.65
C SER A 42 20.83 -7.29 -0.10
N SER A 43 21.81 -7.61 -0.93
CA SER A 43 22.96 -8.40 -0.52
C SER A 43 24.26 -7.90 -1.13
N TYR A 44 25.36 -8.16 -0.43
CA TYR A 44 26.69 -7.85 -0.90
C TYR A 44 27.58 -9.06 -0.69
N TYR A 45 28.31 -9.46 -1.71
CA TYR A 45 29.29 -10.54 -1.65
C TYR A 45 30.65 -10.02 -2.10
N ASN A 46 31.71 -10.33 -1.38
CA ASN A 46 33.09 -10.06 -1.78
C ASN A 46 33.90 -11.35 -1.68
N ASN A 47 34.72 -11.63 -2.68
CA ASN A 47 35.47 -12.88 -2.76
C ASN A 47 36.88 -12.83 -2.13
N GLY A 48 37.26 -11.73 -1.49
CA GLY A 48 38.59 -11.53 -0.90
C GLY A 48 39.72 -11.24 -1.91
N GLN A 49 39.42 -11.16 -3.21
CA GLN A 49 40.39 -11.01 -4.30
C GLN A 49 40.00 -9.86 -5.26
N CYS A 50 39.48 -8.76 -4.70
CA CYS A 50 39.04 -7.57 -5.43
C CYS A 50 37.84 -7.77 -6.39
N ARG A 51 37.07 -8.87 -6.26
CA ARG A 51 35.75 -8.97 -6.89
C ARG A 51 34.66 -8.89 -5.85
N ASP A 52 33.70 -8.00 -6.10
CA ASP A 52 32.49 -7.88 -5.34
C ASP A 52 31.24 -7.88 -6.23
N ASN A 53 30.13 -8.32 -5.64
CA ASN A 53 28.82 -8.36 -6.26
C ASN A 53 27.84 -7.73 -5.28
N TYR A 54 27.31 -6.58 -5.65
CA TYR A 54 26.17 -5.99 -4.97
C TYR A 54 24.88 -6.39 -5.70
N THR A 55 23.95 -7.01 -4.97
CA THR A 55 22.58 -7.22 -5.44
C THR A 55 21.69 -6.18 -4.76
N PRO A 56 21.11 -5.23 -5.50
CA PRO A 56 20.18 -4.27 -4.92
C PRO A 56 18.96 -5.00 -4.35
N PRO A 57 18.21 -4.36 -3.43
CA PRO A 57 16.95 -4.93 -2.98
C PRO A 57 16.02 -5.11 -4.18
N PRO A 58 15.11 -6.11 -4.17
CA PRO A 58 14.11 -6.23 -5.21
C PRO A 58 13.34 -4.91 -5.33
N PRO A 59 12.89 -4.52 -6.54
CA PRO A 59 12.07 -3.33 -6.68
C PRO A 59 10.86 -3.44 -5.75
N PRO A 60 10.48 -2.36 -5.04
CA PRO A 60 9.37 -2.41 -4.12
C PRO A 60 8.14 -2.96 -4.84
N ILE A 61 7.57 -4.04 -4.29
CA ILE A 61 6.33 -4.59 -4.83
C ILE A 61 5.29 -3.51 -4.63
N ASN A 62 4.74 -3.03 -5.74
CA ASN A 62 3.72 -2.02 -5.68
C ASN A 62 2.37 -2.69 -5.38
N TYR A 63 1.92 -2.65 -4.13
CA TYR A 63 0.64 -3.23 -3.69
C TYR A 63 -0.54 -2.33 -4.09
N THR A 64 -0.57 -1.97 -5.38
CA THR A 64 -1.58 -1.14 -6.02
C THR A 64 -2.53 -2.00 -6.82
N ARG A 65 -3.82 -1.65 -6.76
CA ARG A 65 -4.85 -2.25 -7.60
C ARG A 65 -5.25 -1.26 -8.68
N GLU A 66 -4.51 -1.34 -9.79
CA GLU A 66 -4.67 -0.44 -10.92
C GLU A 66 -6.03 -0.58 -11.61
N ASN A 67 -6.56 0.56 -12.09
CA ASN A 67 -7.74 0.59 -12.95
C ASN A 67 -7.45 -0.11 -14.30
N ASN A 68 -6.50 0.36 -15.11
CA ASN A 68 -6.13 -0.23 -16.42
C ASN A 68 -7.29 -0.46 -17.42
N ALA A 69 -8.48 0.08 -17.16
CA ALA A 69 -9.57 0.18 -18.13
C ALA A 69 -9.50 1.53 -18.87
N THR A 70 -10.24 1.64 -19.97
CA THR A 70 -10.31 2.88 -20.76
C THR A 70 -11.72 3.38 -21.01
N LYS A 71 -12.75 2.55 -20.76
CA LYS A 71 -14.16 2.95 -20.80
C LYS A 71 -14.98 2.15 -19.79
N ALA A 72 -16.08 2.74 -19.34
CA ALA A 72 -17.07 2.12 -18.45
C ALA A 72 -18.44 2.73 -18.70
N THR A 73 -19.49 2.00 -18.33
CA THR A 73 -20.84 2.53 -18.19
C THR A 73 -21.11 2.73 -16.71
N ILE A 74 -21.51 3.95 -16.32
CA ILE A 74 -21.85 4.31 -14.95
C ILE A 74 -23.36 4.50 -14.83
N ASP A 75 -23.95 3.87 -13.82
CA ASP A 75 -25.36 4.05 -13.49
C ASP A 75 -25.53 5.27 -12.57
N LYS A 76 -25.92 6.40 -13.15
CA LYS A 76 -26.20 7.65 -12.43
C LYS A 76 -27.62 7.73 -11.85
N SER A 77 -28.46 6.71 -12.05
CA SER A 77 -29.85 6.73 -11.54
C SER A 77 -29.96 6.55 -10.03
N TYR A 78 -28.89 6.03 -9.40
CA TYR A 78 -28.86 5.71 -7.98
C TYR A 78 -27.50 6.01 -7.35
N ILE A 79 -27.49 6.81 -6.29
CA ILE A 79 -26.28 7.03 -5.46
C ILE A 79 -26.03 5.76 -4.65
N PHE A 80 -24.96 5.05 -4.98
CA PHE A 80 -24.60 3.81 -4.30
C PHE A 80 -24.05 4.05 -2.89
N ALA A 81 -23.23 5.08 -2.73
CA ALA A 81 -22.74 5.53 -1.43
C ALA A 81 -22.45 7.03 -1.47
N GLN A 82 -22.40 7.67 -0.32
CA GLN A 82 -22.06 9.08 -0.19
C GLN A 82 -21.09 9.31 0.98
N GLY A 83 -20.05 10.09 0.73
CA GLY A 83 -19.18 10.65 1.76
C GLY A 83 -19.55 12.10 2.05
N GLY A 84 -18.71 12.81 2.82
CA GLY A 84 -18.86 14.25 3.04
C GLY A 84 -18.80 15.03 1.72
N PHE A 85 -17.77 14.72 0.90
CA PHE A 85 -17.43 15.48 -0.31
C PHE A 85 -17.80 14.79 -1.63
N LYS A 86 -18.02 13.47 -1.63
CA LYS A 86 -18.16 12.66 -2.85
C LYS A 86 -19.46 11.86 -2.87
N ASN A 87 -20.09 11.79 -4.04
CA ASN A 87 -21.11 10.81 -4.39
C ASN A 87 -20.43 9.63 -5.12
N VAL A 88 -20.88 8.41 -4.84
CA VAL A 88 -20.33 7.19 -5.44
C VAL A 88 -21.42 6.50 -6.24
N TYR A 89 -21.13 6.20 -7.50
CA TYR A 89 -22.03 5.51 -8.42
C TYR A 89 -21.43 4.16 -8.83
N LYS A 90 -22.28 3.17 -9.07
CA LYS A 90 -21.85 1.87 -9.60
C LYS A 90 -21.64 1.95 -11.11
N GLY A 91 -20.72 1.14 -11.60
CA GLY A 91 -20.56 0.95 -13.03
C GLY A 91 -19.96 -0.40 -13.38
N ARG A 92 -19.74 -0.58 -14.68
CA ARG A 92 -19.02 -1.72 -15.24
C ARG A 92 -18.08 -1.24 -16.32
N TYR A 93 -16.83 -1.68 -16.27
CA TYR A 93 -15.86 -1.41 -17.32
C TYR A 93 -16.30 -2.05 -18.64
N THR A 94 -16.17 -1.32 -19.74
CA THR A 94 -16.58 -1.76 -21.09
C THR A 94 -15.39 -1.93 -22.04
N LYS A 95 -14.23 -1.31 -21.75
CA LYS A 95 -12.98 -1.49 -22.52
C LYS A 95 -11.74 -1.49 -21.63
N GLY A 96 -10.67 -2.15 -22.09
CA GLY A 96 -9.39 -2.28 -21.40
C GLY A 96 -9.26 -3.56 -20.57
N LYS A 97 -8.22 -3.68 -19.75
CA LYS A 97 -7.85 -4.95 -19.07
C LYS A 97 -8.89 -5.45 -18.07
N ARG A 98 -9.82 -4.58 -17.65
CA ARG A 98 -10.90 -4.90 -16.72
C ARG A 98 -12.28 -4.99 -17.35
N ALA A 99 -12.39 -5.02 -18.67
CA ALA A 99 -13.68 -5.11 -19.34
C ALA A 99 -14.57 -6.22 -18.73
N GLY A 100 -15.82 -5.89 -18.45
CA GLY A 100 -16.77 -6.77 -17.76
C GLY A 100 -16.72 -6.74 -16.23
N GLN A 101 -15.66 -6.21 -15.60
CA GLN A 101 -15.57 -6.11 -14.13
C GLN A 101 -16.36 -4.89 -13.61
N ALA A 102 -16.84 -4.99 -12.37
CA ALA A 102 -17.52 -3.89 -11.68
C ALA A 102 -16.54 -2.79 -11.26
N CYS A 103 -16.99 -1.55 -11.35
CA CYS A 103 -16.25 -0.35 -10.93
C CYS A 103 -17.13 0.60 -10.13
N VAL A 104 -16.51 1.61 -9.54
CA VAL A 104 -17.21 2.76 -8.99
C VAL A 104 -16.70 4.05 -9.64
N SER A 105 -17.60 5.03 -9.78
CA SER A 105 -17.29 6.40 -10.17
C SER A 105 -17.55 7.31 -8.97
N LYS A 106 -16.53 8.01 -8.50
CA LYS A 106 -16.61 8.94 -7.37
C LYS A 106 -16.60 10.37 -7.91
N GLU A 107 -17.70 11.08 -7.70
CA GLU A 107 -17.92 12.44 -8.16
C GLU A 107 -17.91 13.39 -6.95
N PHE A 108 -17.24 14.53 -7.07
CA PHE A 108 -17.36 15.58 -6.05
C PHE A 108 -18.76 16.19 -6.08
N LYS A 109 -19.33 16.51 -4.91
CA LYS A 109 -20.64 17.17 -4.82
C LYS A 109 -20.55 18.61 -5.35
N THR A 110 -21.59 19.06 -6.05
CA THR A 110 -21.70 20.44 -6.57
C THR A 110 -21.54 21.48 -5.46
N GLY A 111 -20.77 22.53 -5.74
CA GLY A 111 -20.41 23.59 -4.77
C GLY A 111 -18.94 23.54 -4.33
N SER A 112 -18.26 22.42 -4.56
CA SER A 112 -16.81 22.35 -4.58
C SER A 112 -16.33 22.79 -5.97
N VAL A 113 -15.90 24.04 -6.07
CA VAL A 113 -15.44 24.69 -7.31
C VAL A 113 -14.51 23.73 -8.07
N PHE A 114 -14.90 23.42 -9.32
CA PHE A 114 -14.22 22.50 -10.22
C PHE A 114 -12.78 22.92 -10.43
N GLU A 115 -11.88 22.33 -9.66
CA GLU A 115 -10.46 22.58 -9.86
C GLU A 115 -9.77 21.23 -10.03
N GLU A 116 -9.09 21.07 -11.17
CA GLU A 116 -8.21 19.94 -11.46
C GLU A 116 -7.18 19.70 -10.34
N SER A 117 -6.92 20.73 -9.53
CA SER A 117 -6.12 20.70 -8.31
C SER A 117 -6.62 19.65 -7.29
N TYR A 118 -7.94 19.49 -7.08
CA TYR A 118 -8.49 18.55 -6.09
C TYR A 118 -8.23 17.11 -6.50
N PHE A 119 -8.50 16.77 -7.77
CA PHE A 119 -8.20 15.45 -8.30
C PHE A 119 -6.70 15.17 -8.24
N LYS A 120 -5.85 16.13 -8.60
CA LYS A 120 -4.39 15.99 -8.49
C LYS A 120 -3.93 15.84 -7.04
N HIS A 121 -4.57 16.54 -6.10
CA HIS A 121 -4.27 16.44 -4.69
C HIS A 121 -4.62 15.05 -4.14
N GLU A 122 -5.81 14.52 -4.46
CA GLU A 122 -6.22 13.16 -4.13
C GLU A 122 -5.24 12.11 -4.68
N LEU A 123 -4.80 12.24 -5.93
CA LEU A 123 -3.79 11.32 -6.48
C LEU A 123 -2.45 11.41 -5.75
N LYS A 124 -2.06 12.59 -5.23
CA LYS A 124 -0.87 12.73 -4.38
C LYS A 124 -1.05 12.06 -3.02
N VAL A 125 -2.23 12.20 -2.40
CA VAL A 125 -2.56 11.53 -1.14
C VAL A 125 -2.52 10.00 -1.32
N VAL A 126 -3.13 9.48 -2.39
CA VAL A 126 -3.09 8.06 -2.76
C VAL A 126 -1.65 7.59 -2.97
N ALA A 127 -0.83 8.34 -3.70
CA ALA A 127 0.58 7.98 -3.91
C ALA A 127 1.35 7.89 -2.59
N LYS A 128 1.11 8.84 -1.67
CA LYS A 128 1.79 8.83 -0.37
C LYS A 128 1.28 7.70 0.54
N ALA A 129 -0.03 7.41 0.51
CA ALA A 129 -0.60 6.26 1.20
C ALA A 129 -0.02 4.94 0.68
N LEU A 130 0.19 4.83 -0.63
CA LEU A 130 0.79 3.66 -1.27
C LEU A 130 2.22 3.42 -0.80
N GLU A 131 3.04 4.46 -0.67
CA GLU A 131 4.40 4.36 -0.09
C GLU A 131 4.35 3.77 1.33
N LEU A 132 3.44 4.25 2.17
CA LEU A 132 3.28 3.78 3.56
C LEU A 132 2.76 2.35 3.62
N ILE A 133 1.82 1.98 2.76
CA ILE A 133 1.27 0.62 2.67
C ILE A 133 2.32 -0.37 2.18
N ASN A 134 3.10 -0.01 1.16
CA ASN A 134 4.19 -0.85 0.67
C ASN A 134 5.22 -1.07 1.80
N SER A 135 5.65 0.01 2.45
CA SER A 135 6.57 -0.06 3.59
C SER A 135 6.02 -0.93 4.72
N PHE A 136 4.73 -0.81 5.06
CA PHE A 136 4.10 -1.63 6.09
C PHE A 136 4.05 -3.11 5.69
N ASN A 137 3.68 -3.42 4.45
CA ASN A 137 3.66 -4.80 3.94
C ASN A 137 5.05 -5.44 3.93
N ASP A 138 6.10 -4.65 3.70
CA ASP A 138 7.49 -5.10 3.63
C ASP A 138 8.06 -5.40 5.03
N THR A 139 7.47 -4.87 6.10
CA THR A 139 7.86 -5.22 7.48
C THR A 139 7.62 -6.70 7.81
N GLY A 140 6.72 -7.38 7.09
CA GLY A 140 6.36 -8.77 7.37
C GLY A 140 5.62 -8.99 8.70
N ILE A 141 5.21 -7.93 9.41
CA ILE A 141 4.49 -8.02 10.70
C ILE A 141 3.17 -8.81 10.55
N ILE A 142 2.55 -8.73 9.37
CA ILE A 142 1.38 -9.51 9.01
C ILE A 142 1.67 -10.42 7.82
N ASN A 143 1.09 -11.61 7.82
CA ASN A 143 1.24 -12.60 6.74
C ASN A 143 0.27 -12.38 5.56
N LYS A 144 -0.59 -11.36 5.65
CA LYS A 144 -1.51 -10.93 4.59
C LYS A 144 -1.05 -9.59 4.03
N LYS A 145 -1.45 -9.26 2.80
CA LYS A 145 -1.06 -8.01 2.14
C LYS A 145 -2.21 -7.03 2.10
N ILE A 146 -1.89 -5.75 2.30
CA ILE A 146 -2.82 -4.63 2.13
C ILE A 146 -2.59 -4.04 0.75
N TRP A 147 -3.63 -3.99 -0.07
CA TRP A 147 -3.61 -3.40 -1.41
C TRP A 147 -4.36 -2.07 -1.42
N LEU A 148 -3.89 -1.08 -2.16
CA LEU A 148 -4.58 0.20 -2.33
C LEU A 148 -5.19 0.30 -3.73
N ASN A 149 -6.48 0.67 -3.82
CA ASN A 149 -7.07 1.08 -5.09
C ASN A 149 -6.36 2.34 -5.61
N ASN A 150 -5.89 2.30 -6.85
CA ASN A 150 -5.35 3.48 -7.53
C ASN A 150 -6.39 4.01 -8.54
N PRO A 151 -7.15 5.06 -8.19
CA PRO A 151 -8.14 5.63 -9.08
C PRO A 151 -7.49 6.39 -10.24
N THR A 152 -8.25 6.54 -11.33
CA THR A 152 -7.86 7.38 -12.46
C THR A 152 -8.93 8.41 -12.74
N ILE A 153 -8.53 9.63 -13.11
CA ILE A 153 -9.44 10.72 -13.45
C ILE A 153 -10.03 10.48 -14.83
N TRP A 154 -11.34 10.31 -14.92
CA TRP A 154 -12.07 10.15 -16.17
C TRP A 154 -13.05 11.30 -16.38
N THR A 155 -13.47 11.50 -17.64
CA THR A 155 -14.43 12.53 -18.04
C THR A 155 -15.64 11.86 -18.67
N TYR A 156 -16.84 12.27 -18.26
CA TYR A 156 -18.08 11.80 -18.88
C TYR A 156 -18.21 12.35 -20.31
N GLU A 157 -18.59 11.48 -21.26
CA GLU A 157 -18.68 11.84 -22.68
C GLU A 157 -19.77 12.91 -22.97
N VAL A 158 -20.81 13.01 -22.13
CA VAL A 158 -21.95 13.92 -22.35
C VAL A 158 -21.91 15.15 -21.45
N SER A 159 -21.72 14.98 -20.13
CA SER A 159 -21.73 16.11 -19.19
C SER A 159 -20.37 16.81 -19.05
N GLU A 160 -19.30 16.22 -19.58
CA GLU A 160 -17.91 16.68 -19.42
C GLU A 160 -17.40 16.76 -17.96
N GLU A 161 -18.22 16.33 -17.01
CA GLU A 161 -17.84 16.26 -15.60
C GLU A 161 -16.71 15.23 -15.39
N LYS A 162 -15.78 15.55 -14.49
CA LYS A 162 -14.69 14.65 -14.10
C LYS A 162 -15.09 13.78 -12.90
N SER A 163 -14.60 12.55 -12.86
CA SER A 163 -14.74 11.64 -11.72
C SER A 163 -13.50 10.80 -11.50
N LEU A 164 -13.35 10.28 -10.27
CA LEU A 164 -12.35 9.27 -9.95
C LEU A 164 -12.96 7.88 -10.18
N VAL A 165 -12.41 7.13 -11.12
CA VAL A 165 -12.88 5.77 -11.45
C VAL A 165 -11.87 4.74 -10.96
N GLU A 166 -12.38 3.75 -10.22
CA GLU A 166 -11.57 2.68 -9.64
C GLU A 166 -12.33 1.35 -9.57
N PRO A 167 -11.62 0.22 -9.38
CA PRO A 167 -12.27 -1.07 -9.33
C PRO A 167 -13.16 -1.21 -8.09
N MET A 168 -14.28 -1.91 -8.22
CA MET A 168 -15.23 -2.13 -7.12
C MET A 168 -14.56 -2.91 -5.97
N ILE A 169 -14.92 -2.56 -4.73
CA ILE A 169 -14.54 -3.30 -3.52
C ILE A 169 -15.81 -3.94 -2.96
N ALA A 170 -15.82 -5.27 -2.85
CA ALA A 170 -16.85 -6.02 -2.14
C ALA A 170 -16.63 -5.96 -0.62
N ASN A 171 -17.68 -6.20 0.15
CA ASN A 171 -17.65 -6.21 1.63
C ASN A 171 -17.07 -4.92 2.23
N PHE A 172 -17.48 -3.78 1.66
CA PHE A 172 -16.95 -2.47 2.02
C PHE A 172 -17.31 -2.08 3.46
N GLY A 173 -16.33 -1.60 4.21
CA GLY A 173 -16.49 -1.08 5.56
C GLY A 173 -15.42 -0.06 5.92
N LYS A 174 -15.70 0.75 6.94
CA LYS A 174 -14.78 1.75 7.48
C LYS A 174 -14.07 1.19 8.72
N PHE A 175 -12.75 1.34 8.76
CA PHE A 175 -11.89 0.80 9.82
C PHE A 175 -11.48 1.86 10.84
N ASN A 176 -11.31 3.12 10.41
CA ASN A 176 -11.23 4.29 11.27
C ASN A 176 -11.65 5.56 10.50
N SER A 177 -11.74 6.70 11.19
CA SER A 177 -11.98 8.00 10.57
C SER A 177 -10.84 8.99 10.76
N ASN A 178 -10.83 10.04 9.94
CA ASN A 178 -10.02 11.24 10.15
C ASN A 178 -10.41 12.10 11.38
N THR A 179 -11.40 11.67 12.16
CA THR A 179 -11.86 12.32 13.41
C THR A 179 -11.65 11.46 14.65
N GLY A 180 -10.92 10.33 14.52
CA GLY A 180 -10.61 9.44 15.64
C GLY A 180 -11.68 8.39 15.95
N TRP A 181 -12.70 8.24 15.09
CA TRP A 181 -13.67 7.16 15.24
C TRP A 181 -13.02 5.81 14.90
N THR A 182 -13.32 4.79 15.71
CA THR A 182 -13.01 3.38 15.44
C THR A 182 -14.23 2.52 15.83
N PRO A 183 -14.45 1.37 15.17
CA PRO A 183 -15.54 0.48 15.56
C PRO A 183 -15.30 -0.08 16.97
N ARG A 184 -16.36 -0.16 17.78
CA ARG A 184 -16.29 -0.70 19.16
C ARG A 184 -15.95 -2.18 19.22
N HIS A 185 -16.26 -2.94 18.17
CA HIS A 185 -15.96 -4.36 18.09
C HIS A 185 -14.53 -4.56 17.62
N VAL A 186 -13.73 -5.22 18.46
CA VAL A 186 -12.38 -5.65 18.10
C VAL A 186 -12.47 -6.86 17.17
N SER A 187 -11.76 -6.77 16.05
CA SER A 187 -11.39 -7.92 15.25
C SER A 187 -9.93 -7.76 14.88
N PRO A 188 -9.18 -8.86 14.64
CA PRO A 188 -7.78 -8.76 14.22
C PRO A 188 -7.59 -7.82 13.02
N TRP A 189 -8.61 -7.66 12.17
CA TRP A 189 -8.56 -6.79 11.00
C TRP A 189 -8.66 -5.31 11.34
N ILE A 190 -9.49 -4.95 12.34
CA ILE A 190 -9.53 -3.58 12.85
C ILE A 190 -8.17 -3.24 13.47
N ASP A 191 -7.58 -4.17 14.21
CA ASP A 191 -6.28 -3.98 14.86
C ASP A 191 -5.16 -3.78 13.83
N VAL A 192 -5.17 -4.54 12.72
CA VAL A 192 -4.22 -4.34 11.62
C VAL A 192 -4.34 -2.95 11.00
N MET A 193 -5.57 -2.45 10.79
CA MET A 193 -5.76 -1.11 10.24
C MET A 193 -5.36 -0.01 11.23
N GLN A 194 -5.59 -0.21 12.53
CA GLN A 194 -5.07 0.71 13.56
C GLN A 194 -3.54 0.67 13.62
N ALA A 195 -2.94 -0.51 13.49
CA ALA A 195 -1.49 -0.67 13.45
C ALA A 195 -0.88 0.01 12.22
N LEU A 196 -1.54 -0.05 11.05
CA LEU A 196 -1.12 0.69 9.85
C LEU A 196 -1.16 2.21 10.09
N SER A 197 -2.24 2.74 10.67
CA SER A 197 -2.31 4.15 11.05
C SER A 197 -1.20 4.54 12.01
N HIS A 198 -0.99 3.76 13.08
CA HIS A 198 0.08 4.03 14.05
C HIS A 198 1.48 3.95 13.42
N TYR A 199 1.73 2.94 12.59
CA TYR A 199 2.97 2.76 11.85
C TYR A 199 3.27 3.98 10.97
N SER A 200 2.27 4.52 10.26
CA SER A 200 2.47 5.69 9.42
C SER A 200 2.96 6.91 10.20
N TYR A 201 2.43 7.11 11.41
CA TYR A 201 2.83 8.19 12.30
C TYR A 201 4.24 7.98 12.83
N HIS A 202 4.56 6.75 13.24
CA HIS A 202 5.88 6.40 13.73
C HIS A 202 6.96 6.56 12.66
N MET A 203 6.76 5.97 11.47
CA MET A 203 7.74 5.97 10.38
C MET A 203 7.96 7.34 9.75
N THR A 204 7.00 8.24 9.89
CA THR A 204 7.11 9.62 9.41
C THR A 204 7.62 10.57 10.50
N HIS A 205 8.09 10.05 11.64
CA HIS A 205 8.54 10.82 12.80
C HIS A 205 7.50 11.83 13.29
N GLY A 206 6.23 11.43 13.27
CA GLY A 206 5.10 12.24 13.71
C GLY A 206 4.60 13.26 12.69
N ASN A 207 5.11 13.27 11.46
CA ASN A 207 4.73 14.26 10.45
C ASN A 207 3.42 13.92 9.70
N MET A 208 3.04 12.65 9.62
CA MET A 208 1.86 12.23 8.87
C MET A 208 1.10 11.12 9.60
N LEU A 209 -0.23 11.15 9.51
CA LEU A 209 -1.09 10.08 10.00
C LEU A 209 -1.98 9.59 8.86
N LEU A 210 -1.81 8.34 8.45
CA LEU A 210 -2.71 7.67 7.54
C LEU A 210 -3.97 7.27 8.29
N CYS A 211 -5.10 7.88 7.94
CA CYS A 211 -6.40 7.65 8.58
C CYS A 211 -7.48 7.47 7.51
N ASP A 212 -8.74 7.62 7.90
CA ASP A 212 -9.91 7.35 7.06
C ASP A 212 -9.86 5.99 6.33
N LEU A 213 -9.20 5.01 6.95
CA LEU A 213 -8.98 3.71 6.36
C LEU A 213 -10.33 3.02 6.16
N GLN A 214 -10.61 2.70 4.90
CA GLN A 214 -11.85 2.07 4.47
C GLN A 214 -11.59 1.16 3.28
N GLY A 215 -12.40 0.12 3.14
CA GLY A 215 -12.16 -0.89 2.12
C GLY A 215 -12.85 -2.21 2.41
N GLY A 216 -12.32 -3.28 1.82
CA GLY A 216 -12.90 -4.62 1.90
C GLY A 216 -11.90 -5.66 2.37
N ILE A 217 -12.41 -6.64 3.10
CA ILE A 217 -11.65 -7.78 3.61
C ILE A 217 -11.88 -8.97 2.67
N TYR A 218 -10.79 -9.58 2.22
CA TYR A 218 -10.78 -10.74 1.33
C TYR A 218 -10.00 -11.88 1.97
N ARG A 219 -10.20 -13.10 1.46
CA ARG A 219 -9.47 -14.29 1.95
C ARG A 219 -7.94 -14.08 1.91
N ASP A 220 -7.46 -13.47 0.83
CA ASP A 220 -6.04 -13.38 0.50
C ASP A 220 -5.42 -12.02 0.88
N GLY A 221 -6.17 -11.14 1.54
CA GLY A 221 -5.66 -9.84 2.00
C GLY A 221 -6.72 -8.77 2.11
N PHE A 222 -6.28 -7.52 2.07
CA PHE A 222 -7.12 -6.35 2.26
C PHE A 222 -7.04 -5.47 1.03
N ILE A 223 -8.13 -4.77 0.73
CA ILE A 223 -8.14 -3.75 -0.31
C ILE A 223 -8.70 -2.48 0.31
N VAL A 224 -7.86 -1.47 0.44
CA VAL A 224 -8.22 -0.14 0.96
C VAL A 224 -8.36 0.85 -0.19
N THR A 225 -9.07 1.94 0.07
CA THR A 225 -9.25 3.03 -0.89
C THR A 225 -9.51 4.32 -0.14
N ASP A 226 -9.26 5.45 -0.82
CA ASP A 226 -9.72 6.77 -0.37
C ASP A 226 -9.32 7.09 1.09
N PRO A 227 -8.01 6.95 1.43
CA PRO A 227 -7.52 7.28 2.77
C PRO A 227 -7.29 8.78 2.97
#